data_AF-A0A6G8U5U3-F1
#
_entry.id   AF-A0A6G8U5U3-F1
#
_cell.length_a   1.000
_cell.length_b   1.000
_cell.length_c   1.000
_cell.angle_alpha   90.00
_cell.angle_beta   90.00
_cell.angle_gamma   90.00
#
_symmetry.space_group_name_H-M   'P 1'
#
loop_
_entity.id
_entity.type
_entity.pdbx_description
1 polymer ?
#
loop_
_entity_poly.entity_id
_entity_poly.type
_entity_poly.pdbx_seq_one_letter_code
_entity_poly.pdbx_strand_id
1 'polypeptide(L)'
;MAKNQHRIHRLDYIRINDKLREVIERLDDTTCKYKDAWDDTRVARELKLPLNSVGNLRREAYGNLPNGGGRTDTGRLKSDVEGMLKLLEEERAAKEELQQTVSEQQTMILNLANAVEKVTRNFDDLNSKVSKLVASLVIKGYHDLRHLDAKQPPAAH
;
A
#
# COMPACT_ATOMS: atom_id res chain seq x y z
N MET A 1 -40.33 29.31 2.77
CA MET A 1 -40.14 29.51 1.32
C MET A 1 -40.73 28.31 0.59
N ALA A 2 -41.94 28.44 0.06
CA ALA A 2 -42.59 27.36 -0.68
C ALA A 2 -41.91 27.23 -2.06
N LYS A 3 -41.23 26.10 -2.31
CA LYS A 3 -40.77 25.75 -3.65
C LYS A 3 -42.01 25.57 -4.51
N ASN A 4 -42.26 26.53 -5.41
CA ASN A 4 -43.25 26.38 -6.47
C ASN A 4 -42.85 25.18 -7.33
N GLN A 5 -43.37 23.99 -6.98
CA GLN A 5 -43.37 22.84 -7.86
C GLN A 5 -44.22 23.23 -9.07
N HIS A 6 -43.56 23.67 -10.15
CA HIS A 6 -44.17 23.66 -11.48
C HIS A 6 -44.53 22.21 -11.78
N ARG A 7 -45.77 21.83 -11.47
CA ARG A 7 -46.32 20.54 -11.84
C ARG A 7 -46.37 20.53 -13.37
N ILE A 8 -45.49 19.71 -13.97
CA ILE A 8 -45.51 19.45 -15.41
C ILE A 8 -46.91 19.00 -15.77
N HIS A 9 -47.48 19.59 -16.83
CA HIS A 9 -48.80 19.22 -17.29
C HIS A 9 -48.84 17.74 -17.66
N ARG A 10 -49.91 17.01 -17.31
CA ARG A 10 -49.98 15.55 -17.47
C ARG A 10 -49.70 15.10 -18.91
N LEU A 11 -50.11 15.88 -19.91
CA LEU A 11 -49.81 15.60 -21.32
C LEU A 11 -48.32 15.72 -21.66
N ASP A 12 -47.62 16.69 -21.06
CA ASP A 12 -46.19 16.88 -21.28
C ASP A 12 -45.37 15.77 -20.62
N TYR A 13 -45.83 15.28 -19.46
CA TYR A 13 -45.25 14.10 -18.81
C TYR A 13 -45.29 12.86 -19.71
N ILE A 14 -46.43 12.62 -20.37
CA ILE A 14 -46.60 11.49 -21.29
C ILE A 14 -45.67 11.66 -22.50
N ARG A 15 -45.68 12.84 -23.14
CA ARG A 15 -44.84 13.14 -24.30
C ARG A 15 -43.34 13.00 -24.01
N ILE A 16 -42.89 13.45 -22.84
CA ILE A 16 -41.50 13.29 -22.41
C ILE A 16 -41.17 11.80 -22.24
N ASN A 17 -41.99 11.03 -21.55
CA ASN A 17 -41.73 9.60 -21.33
C ASN A 17 -41.72 8.79 -22.62
N ASP A 18 -42.66 9.06 -23.53
CA ASP A 18 -42.70 8.38 -24.83
C ASP A 18 -41.42 8.66 -25.62
N LYS A 19 -40.96 9.92 -25.64
CA LYS A 19 -39.71 10.28 -26.30
C LYS A 19 -38.49 9.67 -25.62
N LEU A 20 -38.43 9.68 -24.28
CA LEU A 20 -37.32 9.07 -23.54
C LEU A 20 -37.24 7.56 -23.78
N ARG A 21 -38.37 6.86 -23.88
CA ARG A 21 -38.41 5.42 -24.26
C ARG A 21 -37.89 5.18 -25.68
N GLU A 22 -38.13 6.11 -26.60
CA GLU A 22 -37.63 6.03 -27.97
C GLU A 22 -36.10 6.22 -28.03
N VAL A 23 -35.59 7.23 -27.32
CA VAL A 23 -34.19 7.70 -27.46
C VAL A 23 -33.22 7.15 -26.43
N ILE A 24 -33.69 6.44 -25.40
CA ILE A 24 -32.84 5.76 -24.42
C ILE A 24 -32.84 4.26 -24.73
N GLU A 25 -31.65 3.67 -24.76
CA GLU A 25 -31.46 2.23 -24.86
C GLU A 25 -30.85 1.67 -23.57
N ARG A 26 -31.27 0.45 -23.21
CA ARG A 26 -30.67 -0.32 -22.12
C ARG A 26 -29.45 -1.06 -22.66
N LEU A 27 -28.32 -0.89 -21.99
CA LEU A 27 -27.07 -1.62 -22.28
C LEU A 27 -27.03 -2.95 -21.55
N ASP A 28 -27.46 -2.94 -20.29
CA ASP A 28 -27.57 -4.09 -19.39
C ASP A 28 -28.76 -3.90 -18.44
N ASP A 29 -28.96 -4.82 -17.50
CA ASP A 29 -30.07 -4.79 -16.53
C ASP A 29 -30.08 -3.57 -15.60
N THR A 30 -28.96 -2.86 -15.51
CA THR A 30 -28.71 -1.75 -14.58
C THR A 30 -28.37 -0.42 -15.25
N THR A 31 -27.97 -0.42 -16.52
CA THR A 31 -27.38 0.72 -17.21
C THR A 31 -28.17 1.09 -18.47
N CYS A 32 -28.56 2.36 -18.55
CA CYS A 32 -29.21 2.96 -19.72
C CYS A 32 -28.30 4.04 -20.32
N LYS A 33 -28.39 4.29 -21.64
CA LYS A 33 -27.74 5.44 -22.28
C LYS A 33 -28.64 6.04 -23.37
N TYR A 34 -28.35 7.27 -23.78
CA TYR A 34 -28.96 7.84 -24.98
C TYR A 34 -28.45 7.14 -26.25
N LYS A 35 -29.34 6.97 -27.23
CA LYS A 35 -29.01 6.62 -28.61
C LYS A 35 -28.30 7.80 -29.29
N ASP A 36 -27.50 7.53 -30.32
CA ASP A 36 -26.98 8.47 -31.34
C ASP A 36 -27.10 9.98 -31.06
N ALA A 37 -26.15 10.53 -30.28
CA ALA A 37 -26.04 11.97 -29.99
C ALA A 37 -27.36 12.62 -29.50
N TRP A 38 -28.21 11.85 -28.83
CA TRP A 38 -29.34 12.37 -28.06
C TRP A 38 -28.87 12.80 -26.67
N ASP A 39 -29.49 13.86 -26.17
CA ASP A 39 -29.32 14.38 -24.82
C ASP A 39 -30.65 15.02 -24.35
N ASP A 40 -30.72 15.40 -23.07
CA ASP A 40 -31.89 16.11 -22.52
C ASP A 40 -32.21 17.38 -23.33
N THR A 41 -31.17 18.08 -23.80
CA THR A 41 -31.28 19.34 -24.55
C THR A 41 -32.04 19.15 -25.86
N ARG A 42 -31.70 18.10 -26.60
CA ARG A 42 -32.31 17.76 -27.87
C ARG A 42 -33.75 17.29 -27.69
N VAL A 43 -34.02 16.45 -26.68
CA VAL A 43 -35.37 16.00 -26.33
C VAL A 43 -36.26 17.20 -25.95
N ALA A 44 -35.75 18.10 -25.10
CA ALA A 44 -36.47 19.31 -24.69
C ALA A 44 -36.78 20.23 -25.88
N ARG A 45 -35.81 20.40 -26.79
CA ARG A 45 -35.96 21.22 -28.00
C ARG A 45 -37.04 20.68 -28.93
N GLU A 46 -37.04 19.37 -29.18
CA GLU A 46 -38.01 18.73 -30.09
C GLU A 46 -39.42 18.78 -29.54
N LEU A 47 -39.59 18.53 -28.24
CA LEU A 47 -40.90 18.58 -27.60
C LEU A 47 -41.38 20.01 -27.31
N LYS A 48 -40.50 21.00 -27.46
CA LYS A 48 -40.70 22.41 -27.08
C LYS A 48 -41.05 22.57 -25.60
N LEU A 49 -40.32 21.85 -24.75
CA LEU A 49 -40.53 21.81 -23.30
C LEU A 49 -39.29 22.31 -22.54
N PRO A 50 -39.43 22.71 -21.27
CA PRO A 50 -38.28 23.13 -20.47
C PRO A 50 -37.30 21.97 -20.23
N LEU A 51 -36.00 22.26 -20.36
CA LEU A 51 -34.92 21.28 -20.14
C LEU A 51 -35.00 20.61 -18.77
N ASN A 52 -35.33 21.38 -17.73
CA ASN A 52 -35.45 20.87 -16.36
C ASN A 52 -36.55 19.80 -16.24
N SER A 53 -37.64 19.93 -17.00
CA SER A 53 -38.74 18.95 -17.01
C SER A 53 -38.28 17.61 -17.54
N VAL A 54 -37.57 17.62 -18.68
CA VAL A 54 -37.01 16.41 -19.30
C VAL A 54 -35.96 15.78 -18.40
N GLY A 55 -35.00 16.58 -17.92
CA GLY A 55 -33.91 16.09 -17.10
C GLY A 55 -34.35 15.50 -15.76
N ASN A 56 -35.41 16.04 -15.15
CA ASN A 56 -36.02 15.48 -13.95
C ASN A 56 -36.71 14.14 -14.23
N LEU A 57 -37.54 14.07 -15.27
CA LEU A 57 -38.25 12.83 -15.63
C LEU A 57 -37.30 11.72 -16.08
N ARG A 58 -36.25 12.07 -16.82
CA ARG A 58 -35.20 11.12 -17.21
C ARG A 58 -34.49 10.56 -15.97
N ARG A 59 -34.17 11.39 -14.97
CA ARG A 59 -33.55 10.92 -13.72
C ARG A 59 -34.50 10.03 -12.91
N GLU A 60 -35.79 10.36 -12.88
CA GLU A 60 -36.80 9.58 -12.18
C GLU A 60 -37.00 8.20 -12.82
N ALA A 61 -37.03 8.12 -14.15
CA ALA A 61 -37.31 6.88 -14.88
C ALA A 61 -36.07 6.03 -15.20
N TYR A 62 -34.91 6.65 -15.41
CA TYR A 62 -33.70 6.00 -15.93
C TYR A 62 -32.41 6.33 -15.14
N GLY A 63 -32.51 7.12 -14.07
CA GLY A 63 -31.35 7.54 -13.29
C GLY A 63 -30.42 8.49 -14.03
N ASN A 64 -29.18 8.60 -13.55
CA ASN A 64 -28.14 9.36 -14.23
C ASN A 64 -27.57 8.50 -15.35
N LEU A 65 -27.86 8.88 -16.59
CA LEU A 65 -27.29 8.22 -17.75
C LEU A 65 -25.78 8.52 -17.82
N PRO A 66 -24.93 7.55 -18.20
CA PRO A 66 -23.55 7.81 -18.54
C PRO A 66 -23.55 8.89 -19.64
N ASN A 67 -22.93 10.04 -19.37
CA ASN A 67 -22.90 11.14 -20.32
C ASN A 67 -22.30 10.64 -21.64
N GLY A 68 -23.14 10.49 -22.66
CA GLY A 68 -22.72 10.25 -24.04
C GLY A 68 -22.03 11.51 -24.57
N GLY A 69 -20.74 11.66 -24.28
CA GLY A 69 -19.89 12.71 -24.85
C GLY A 69 -19.84 14.00 -24.04
N GLY A 70 -18.83 14.12 -23.18
CA GLY A 70 -18.41 15.39 -22.60
C GLY A 70 -16.89 15.44 -22.53
N ARG A 71 -16.27 16.33 -23.31
CA ARG A 71 -14.81 16.59 -23.41
C ARG A 71 -14.14 16.96 -22.06
N THR A 72 -14.88 16.96 -20.95
CA THR A 72 -14.44 17.32 -19.60
C THR A 72 -13.89 16.14 -18.82
N ASP A 73 -14.39 14.92 -19.03
CA ASP A 73 -13.94 13.76 -18.26
C ASP A 73 -12.64 13.19 -18.82
N THR A 74 -12.45 13.21 -20.15
CA THR A 74 -11.22 12.71 -20.78
C THR A 74 -10.00 13.55 -20.42
N GLY A 75 -10.15 14.87 -20.31
CA GLY A 75 -9.05 15.77 -19.92
C GLY A 75 -8.63 15.56 -18.46
N ARG A 76 -9.61 15.40 -17.57
CA ARG A 76 -9.37 15.10 -16.17
C ARG A 76 -8.75 13.71 -15.98
N LEU A 77 -9.30 12.69 -16.63
CA LEU A 77 -8.75 11.33 -16.62
C LEU A 77 -7.32 11.29 -17.16
N LYS A 78 -7.01 12.06 -18.22
CA LYS A 78 -5.65 12.16 -18.75
C LYS A 78 -4.69 12.78 -17.72
N SER A 79 -5.10 13.87 -17.08
CA SER A 79 -4.30 14.51 -16.02
C SER A 79 -4.10 13.58 -14.82
N ASP A 80 -5.13 12.84 -14.43
CA ASP A 80 -5.06 11.89 -13.32
C ASP A 80 -4.10 10.72 -13.66
N VAL A 81 -4.15 10.22 -14.90
CA VAL A 81 -3.23 9.18 -15.40
C VAL A 81 -1.79 9.69 -15.46
N GLU A 82 -1.55 10.91 -15.96
CA GLU A 82 -0.22 11.53 -15.98
C GLU A 82 0.32 11.72 -14.56
N GLY A 83 -0.51 12.14 -13.61
CA GLY A 83 -0.15 12.26 -12.20
C GLY A 83 0.20 10.91 -11.56
N MET A 84 -0.60 9.88 -11.85
CA MET A 84 -0.32 8.51 -11.38
C MET A 84 0.98 7.93 -11.96
N LEU A 85 1.27 8.19 -13.25
CA LEU A 85 2.52 7.75 -13.87
C LEU A 85 3.73 8.40 -13.20
N LYS A 86 3.65 9.70 -12.91
CA LYS A 86 4.73 10.40 -12.20
C LYS A 86 4.95 9.83 -10.80
N LEU A 87 3.89 9.58 -10.04
CA LEU A 87 3.99 8.94 -8.72
C LEU A 87 4.61 7.54 -8.82
N LEU A 88 4.27 6.76 -9.85
CA LEU A 88 4.84 5.44 -10.07
C LEU A 88 6.34 5.50 -10.38
N GLU A 89 6.80 6.52 -11.11
CA GLU A 89 8.22 6.76 -11.38
C GLU A 89 8.98 7.15 -10.11
N GLU A 90 8.41 8.04 -9.29
CA GLU A 90 8.96 8.43 -7.99
C GLU A 90 9.08 7.24 -7.04
N GLU A 91 8.05 6.39 -6.94
CA GLU A 91 8.06 5.15 -6.15
C GLU A 91 9.09 4.14 -6.65
N ARG A 92 9.31 4.04 -7.97
CA ARG A 92 10.36 3.18 -8.54
C ARG A 92 11.75 3.67 -8.14
N ALA A 93 12.01 4.98 -8.20
CA ALA A 93 13.28 5.55 -7.77
C ALA A 93 13.52 5.33 -6.26
N ALA A 94 12.52 5.59 -5.42
CA ALA A 94 12.60 5.35 -3.98
C ALA A 94 12.85 3.87 -3.65
N LYS A 95 12.24 2.94 -4.41
CA LYS A 95 12.48 1.51 -4.26
C LYS A 95 13.92 1.12 -4.59
N GLU A 96 14.51 1.69 -5.63
CA GLU A 96 15.91 1.44 -6.00
C GLU A 96 16.87 1.93 -4.91
N GLU A 97 16.64 3.12 -4.35
CA GLU A 97 17.42 3.63 -3.21
C GLU A 97 17.31 2.74 -1.96
N LEU A 98 16.09 2.27 -1.66
CA LEU A 98 15.87 1.37 -0.54
C LEU A 98 16.59 0.03 -0.77
N GLN A 99 16.54 -0.51 -1.98
CA GLN A 99 17.23 -1.74 -2.34
C GLN A 99 18.75 -1.60 -2.20
N GLN A 100 19.31 -0.45 -2.60
CA GLN A 100 20.72 -0.13 -2.40
C GLN A 100 21.08 -0.08 -0.91
N THR A 101 20.27 0.60 -0.10
CA THR A 101 20.46 0.69 1.36
C THR A 101 20.43 -0.69 2.02
N VAL A 102 19.50 -1.56 1.61
CA VAL A 102 19.44 -2.95 2.12
C VAL A 102 20.69 -3.74 1.75
N SER A 103 21.19 -3.59 0.53
CA SER A 103 22.43 -4.26 0.10
C SER A 103 23.65 -3.81 0.91
N GLU A 104 23.74 -2.51 1.21
CA GLU A 104 24.80 -1.94 2.05
C GLU A 104 24.72 -2.48 3.49
N GLN A 105 23.51 -2.52 4.06
CA GLN A 105 23.27 -3.09 5.39
C GLN A 105 23.63 -4.58 5.45
N GLN A 106 23.29 -5.37 4.43
CA GLN A 106 23.67 -6.78 4.36
C GLN A 106 25.20 -6.96 4.37
N THR A 107 25.92 -6.11 3.65
CA THR A 107 27.39 -6.12 3.63
C THR A 107 27.95 -5.76 5.01
N MET A 108 27.37 -4.76 5.68
CA MET A 108 27.76 -4.38 7.04
C MET A 108 27.52 -5.51 8.04
N ILE A 109 26.37 -6.20 7.96
CA ILE A 109 26.04 -7.34 8.83
C ILE A 109 27.04 -8.47 8.64
N LEU A 110 27.42 -8.79 7.39
CA LEU A 110 28.40 -9.84 7.12
C LEU A 110 29.77 -9.50 7.72
N ASN A 111 30.20 -8.24 7.60
CA ASN A 111 31.45 -7.78 8.19
C ASN A 111 31.41 -7.85 9.73
N LEU A 112 30.28 -7.50 10.34
CA LEU A 112 30.09 -7.61 11.78
C LEU A 112 30.12 -9.08 12.24
N ALA A 113 29.46 -9.98 11.52
CA ALA A 113 29.47 -11.42 11.81
C ALA A 113 30.89 -11.99 11.79
N ASN A 114 31.69 -11.63 10.79
CA ASN A 114 33.10 -12.01 10.69
C ASN A 114 33.94 -11.45 11.85
N ALA A 115 33.65 -10.22 12.30
CA ALA A 115 34.32 -9.62 13.44
C ALA A 115 33.97 -10.33 14.76
N VAL A 116 32.69 -10.65 14.96
CA VAL A 116 32.21 -11.42 16.12
C VAL A 116 32.89 -12.79 16.16
N GLU A 117 32.96 -13.50 15.04
CA GLU A 117 33.61 -14.81 14.96
C GLU A 117 35.10 -14.74 15.37
N LYS A 118 35.81 -13.70 14.94
CA LYS A 118 37.20 -13.47 15.36
C LYS A 118 37.30 -13.24 16.88
N VAL A 119 36.39 -12.45 17.46
CA VAL A 119 36.38 -12.21 18.91
C VAL A 119 36.10 -13.51 19.67
N THR A 120 35.15 -14.32 19.22
CA THR A 120 34.84 -15.62 19.82
C THR A 120 36.06 -16.55 19.82
N ARG A 121 36.77 -16.68 18.69
CA ARG A 121 37.99 -17.51 18.61
C ARG A 121 39.09 -17.01 19.55
N ASN A 122 39.28 -15.69 19.64
CA ASN A 122 40.24 -15.10 20.57
C ASN A 122 39.87 -15.37 22.03
N PHE A 123 38.58 -15.31 22.35
CA PHE A 123 38.08 -15.61 23.69
C PHE A 123 38.33 -17.09 24.05
N ASP A 124 38.08 -18.02 23.13
CA ASP A 124 38.35 -19.44 23.35
C ASP A 124 39.84 -19.73 23.57
N ASP A 125 40.73 -19.11 22.79
CA ASP A 125 42.18 -19.22 22.98
C ASP A 125 42.63 -18.67 24.34
N LEU A 126 42.09 -17.50 24.74
CA LEU A 126 42.37 -16.92 26.05
C LEU A 126 41.87 -17.83 27.17
N ASN A 127 40.65 -18.35 27.06
CA ASN A 127 40.06 -19.26 28.03
C ASN A 127 40.89 -20.56 28.18
N SER A 128 41.40 -21.09 27.07
CA SER A 128 42.31 -22.25 27.06
C SER A 128 43.62 -21.95 27.79
N LYS A 129 44.22 -20.78 27.54
CA LYS A 129 45.45 -20.32 28.23
C LYS A 129 45.24 -20.15 29.73
N VAL A 130 44.13 -19.51 30.12
CA VAL A 130 43.76 -19.34 31.53
C VAL A 130 43.56 -20.70 32.20
N SER A 131 42.83 -21.61 31.55
CA SER A 131 42.60 -22.98 32.07
C SER A 131 43.92 -23.74 32.31
N LYS A 132 44.88 -23.64 31.38
CA LYS A 132 46.22 -24.23 31.54
C LYS A 132 47.00 -23.61 32.69
N LEU A 133 46.94 -22.28 32.84
CA LEU A 133 47.59 -21.59 33.95
C LEU A 133 47.02 -22.03 35.30
N VAL A 134 45.70 -22.09 35.42
CA VAL A 134 45.01 -22.57 36.63
C VAL A 134 45.43 -24.00 36.95
N ALA A 135 45.43 -24.91 35.96
CA ALA A 135 45.87 -26.28 36.17
C ALA A 135 47.32 -26.37 36.65
N SER A 136 48.24 -25.60 36.07
CA SER A 136 49.64 -25.54 36.48
C SER A 136 49.80 -25.06 37.93
N LEU A 137 49.06 -24.00 38.31
CA LEU A 137 49.07 -23.47 39.68
C LEU A 137 48.53 -24.48 40.69
N VAL A 138 47.46 -25.20 40.35
CA VAL A 138 46.91 -26.27 41.20
C VAL A 138 47.94 -27.38 41.38
N ILE A 139 48.53 -27.88 40.30
CA ILE A 139 49.56 -28.93 40.36
C ILE A 139 50.73 -28.48 41.24
N LYS A 140 51.24 -27.27 41.02
CA LYS A 140 52.34 -26.72 41.82
C LYS A 140 51.97 -26.61 43.30
N GLY A 141 50.79 -26.06 43.62
CA GLY A 141 50.31 -25.95 44.99
C GLY A 141 50.20 -27.31 45.70
N TYR A 142 49.71 -28.34 45.00
CA TYR A 142 49.68 -29.71 45.53
C TYR A 142 51.08 -30.27 45.80
N HIS A 143 52.04 -30.04 44.91
CA HIS A 143 53.43 -30.46 45.10
C HIS A 143 54.08 -29.74 46.30
N ASP A 144 53.91 -28.42 46.39
CA ASP A 144 54.48 -27.61 47.48
C ASP A 144 53.93 -28.06 48.84
N LEU A 145 52.64 -28.38 48.94
CA LEU A 145 52.02 -28.92 50.15
C LEU A 145 52.57 -30.31 50.53
N ARG A 146 52.73 -31.22 49.56
CA ARG A 146 53.34 -32.55 49.81
C ARG A 146 54.77 -32.45 50.35
N HIS A 147 55.54 -31.49 49.86
CA HIS A 147 56.92 -31.29 50.33
C HIS A 147 56.99 -30.74 51.76
N LEU A 148 55.95 -30.03 52.22
CA LEU A 148 55.84 -29.58 53.61
C LEU A 148 55.48 -30.73 54.55
N ASP A 149 54.54 -31.61 54.18
CA ASP A 149 54.19 -32.81 54.95
C ASP A 149 55.36 -33.78 55.08
N ALA A 150 56.15 -33.97 54.01
CA ALA A 150 57.32 -34.85 54.02
C ALA A 150 58.48 -34.34 54.90
N LYS A 151 58.44 -33.07 55.34
CA LYS A 151 59.47 -32.46 56.22
C LYS A 151 59.06 -32.43 57.70
N GLN A 152 57.85 -32.85 58.07
CA GLN A 152 57.50 -32.98 59.49
C GLN A 152 58.23 -34.19 60.10
N PRO A 153 59.01 -34.01 61.18
CA PRO A 153 59.66 -35.13 61.86
C PRO A 153 58.59 -36.07 62.44
N PRO A 154 58.85 -37.39 62.49
CA PRO A 154 57.89 -38.33 63.05
C PRO A 154 57.58 -37.92 64.50
N ALA A 155 56.29 -37.83 64.82
CA ALA A 155 55.84 -37.56 66.17
C ALA A 155 56.40 -38.63 67.11
N ALA A 156 57.28 -38.21 68.03
CA ALA A 156 57.86 -39.07 69.04
C ALA A 156 56.75 -39.51 70.00
N HIS A 157 56.43 -40.80 69.97
CA HIS A 157 55.67 -41.52 70.99
C HIS A 157 56.62 -42.40 71.80
#